data_AF-A0A1Y5D1B9-F1
#
_entry.id   AF-A0A1Y5D1B9-F1
#
_cell.length_a   1.000
_cell.length_b   1.000
_cell.length_c   1.000
_cell.angle_alpha   90.00
_cell.angle_beta   90.00
_cell.angle_gamma   90.00
#
_symmetry.space_group_name_H-M   'P 1'
#
loop_
_entity.id
_entity.type
_entity.pdbx_description
1 polymer ?
#
loop_
_entity_poly.entity_id
_entity_poly.type
_entity_poly.pdbx_seq_one_letter_code
_entity_poly.pdbx_strand_id
1 'polypeptide(L)'
;MKYFTPLLVFIAGWALLFFTNTLASIGLLNGLLQLLLFSLVVCLPTWRTGRMSYVDIGWPWGLTLIGVITWIYGWNYGEGDSTRIAIVSIAYIFAGCRMGFGALKMWKLGYLQTEFPRYEYQKRRWQRDGKTNTRLAMQVEAILQGLANASFLAMPALVIATNPEASISIFEIVGIMVWLGAFAMESVADMQKLAFLQDMKKQGLKNKVCNVGLWKYSRHPNYFAEWMVWNGLVIAAIPSWLALYQQESMIVWGLLGLGIIMASRMMYTTLVFYTGAVPAEFYSVQKRPEYKDYQQTTNMFFPGPNKN
;
A
#
# COMPACT_ATOMS: atom_id res chain seq x y z
N MET A 1 -2.44 26.67 0.80
CA MET A 1 -1.57 25.69 1.49
C MET A 1 -2.32 24.46 2.00
N LYS A 2 -3.44 24.59 2.74
CA LYS A 2 -4.18 23.46 3.38
C LYS A 2 -4.44 22.21 2.51
N TYR A 3 -4.67 22.34 1.21
CA TYR A 3 -4.94 21.20 0.32
C TYR A 3 -3.66 20.44 -0.04
N PHE A 4 -2.61 21.15 -0.41
CA PHE A 4 -1.41 20.60 -1.03
C PHE A 4 -0.30 20.23 -0.05
N THR A 5 -0.35 20.70 1.20
CA THR A 5 0.66 20.37 2.23
C THR A 5 0.94 18.87 2.35
N PRO A 6 -0.05 17.96 2.30
CA PRO A 6 0.22 16.52 2.34
C PRO A 6 1.04 15.98 1.17
N LEU A 7 1.09 16.68 0.03
CA LEU A 7 1.91 16.27 -1.12
C LEU A 7 3.40 16.50 -0.87
N LEU A 8 3.78 17.48 -0.05
CA LEU A 8 5.16 17.92 0.10
C LEU A 8 6.10 16.80 0.55
N VAL A 9 5.65 15.92 1.44
CA VAL A 9 6.48 14.80 1.92
C VAL A 9 6.77 13.79 0.80
N PHE A 10 5.79 13.50 -0.06
CA PHE A 10 5.96 12.57 -1.18
C PHE A 10 6.73 13.20 -2.34
N ILE A 11 6.53 14.50 -2.59
CA ILE A 11 7.35 15.26 -3.54
C ILE A 11 8.80 15.28 -3.08
N ALA A 12 9.06 15.53 -1.80
CA ALA A 12 10.41 15.49 -1.24
C ALA A 12 11.02 14.08 -1.33
N GLY A 13 10.24 13.04 -1.04
CA GLY A 13 10.67 11.65 -1.19
C GLY A 13 10.97 11.26 -2.64
N TRP A 14 10.18 11.74 -3.60
CA TRP A 14 10.46 11.52 -5.01
C TRP A 14 11.67 12.33 -5.47
N ALA A 15 11.78 13.59 -5.04
CA ALA A 15 12.89 14.47 -5.35
C ALA A 15 14.23 13.91 -4.85
N LEU A 16 14.22 13.25 -3.68
CA LEU A 16 15.39 12.55 -3.15
C LEU A 16 16.01 11.59 -4.16
N LEU A 17 15.20 10.87 -4.95
CA LEU A 17 15.70 9.92 -5.95
C LEU A 17 16.56 10.62 -7.02
N PHE A 18 16.29 11.88 -7.35
CA PHE A 18 17.08 12.65 -8.32
C PHE A 18 18.44 13.11 -7.78
N PHE A 19 18.64 13.08 -6.47
CA PHE A 19 19.92 13.38 -5.83
C PHE A 19 20.79 12.13 -5.64
N THR A 20 20.34 10.98 -6.13
CA THR A 20 21.12 9.73 -6.12
C THR A 20 21.83 9.57 -7.45
N ASN A 21 23.04 9.00 -7.42
CA ASN A 21 23.75 8.64 -8.64
C ASN A 21 23.09 7.43 -9.33
N THR A 22 22.55 6.49 -8.54
CA THR A 22 22.10 5.19 -9.04
C THR A 22 20.60 5.14 -9.36
N LEU A 23 19.75 5.94 -8.67
CA LEU A 23 18.28 5.81 -8.76
C LEU A 23 17.61 6.94 -9.55
N ALA A 24 18.32 7.99 -9.97
CA ALA A 24 17.71 9.16 -10.60
C ALA A 24 16.91 8.82 -11.86
N SER A 25 17.48 8.04 -12.77
CA SER A 25 16.87 7.67 -14.05
C SER A 25 15.64 6.77 -13.88
N ILE A 26 15.75 5.71 -13.08
CA ILE A 26 14.62 4.80 -12.81
C ILE A 26 13.54 5.49 -11.96
N GLY A 27 13.94 6.37 -11.04
CA GLY A 27 13.03 7.20 -10.24
C GLY A 27 12.24 8.20 -11.09
N LEU A 28 12.87 8.79 -12.10
CA LEU A 28 12.18 9.64 -13.08
C LEU A 28 11.16 8.84 -13.89
N LEU A 29 11.61 7.72 -14.46
CA LEU A 29 10.76 6.85 -15.27
C LEU A 29 9.55 6.36 -14.49
N ASN A 30 9.75 5.83 -13.28
CA ASN A 30 8.67 5.42 -12.40
C ASN A 30 7.72 6.58 -12.12
N GLY A 31 8.23 7.73 -11.66
CA GLY A 31 7.37 8.85 -11.31
C GLY A 31 6.54 9.39 -12.49
N LEU A 32 7.12 9.50 -13.68
CA LEU A 32 6.38 9.90 -14.89
C LEU A 32 5.27 8.90 -15.23
N LEU A 33 5.55 7.59 -15.15
CA LEU A 33 4.57 6.56 -15.42
C LEU A 33 3.50 6.47 -14.33
N GLN A 34 3.83 6.73 -13.06
CA GLN A 34 2.84 6.85 -11.97
C GLN A 34 1.93 8.06 -12.19
N LEU A 35 2.49 9.21 -12.56
CA LEU A 35 1.69 10.40 -12.88
C LEU A 35 0.76 10.13 -14.06
N LEU A 36 1.23 9.46 -15.10
CA LEU A 36 0.40 9.08 -16.24
C LEU A 36 -0.73 8.13 -15.82
N LEU A 37 -0.39 7.06 -15.10
CA LEU A 37 -1.34 6.07 -14.60
C LEU A 37 -2.41 6.72 -13.73
N PHE A 38 -2.02 7.51 -12.73
CA PHE A 38 -2.97 8.15 -11.82
C PHE A 38 -3.77 9.25 -12.50
N SER A 39 -3.21 9.98 -13.46
CA SER A 39 -3.96 10.97 -14.23
C SER A 39 -5.09 10.32 -15.03
N LEU A 40 -4.78 9.22 -15.74
CA LEU A 40 -5.73 8.57 -16.65
C LEU A 40 -6.72 7.64 -15.93
N VAL A 41 -6.25 6.86 -14.95
CA VAL A 41 -7.05 5.81 -14.31
C VAL A 41 -7.76 6.31 -13.05
N VAL A 42 -7.26 7.37 -12.41
CA VAL A 42 -7.82 7.85 -11.14
C VAL A 42 -8.38 9.26 -11.27
N CYS A 43 -7.56 10.24 -11.63
CA CYS A 43 -7.92 11.67 -11.61
C CYS A 43 -9.04 11.97 -12.61
N LEU A 44 -8.89 11.52 -13.86
CA LEU A 44 -9.87 11.73 -14.91
C LEU A 44 -11.24 11.07 -14.59
N PRO A 45 -11.31 9.78 -14.20
CA PRO A 45 -12.57 9.18 -13.73
C PRO A 45 -13.15 9.86 -12.49
N THR A 46 -12.31 10.23 -11.53
CA THR A 46 -12.76 10.94 -10.31
C THR A 46 -13.37 12.30 -10.64
N TRP A 47 -12.78 13.05 -11.58
CA TRP A 47 -13.31 14.33 -12.02
C TRP A 47 -14.66 14.17 -12.75
N ARG A 48 -14.77 13.16 -13.61
CA ARG A 48 -16.01 12.90 -14.38
C ARG A 48 -17.16 12.37 -13.52
N THR A 49 -16.85 11.51 -12.55
CA THR A 49 -17.88 10.77 -11.78
C THR A 49 -18.12 11.33 -10.39
N GLY A 50 -17.19 12.14 -9.85
CA GLY A 50 -17.22 12.59 -8.46
C GLY A 50 -16.91 11.47 -7.46
N ARG A 51 -16.30 10.36 -7.88
CA ARG A 51 -16.01 9.20 -7.04
C ARG A 51 -14.51 8.95 -6.94
N MET A 52 -13.99 8.85 -5.72
CA MET A 52 -12.58 8.50 -5.49
C MET A 52 -12.30 7.00 -5.56
N SER A 53 -13.33 6.15 -5.64
CA SER A 53 -13.18 4.69 -5.66
C SER A 53 -12.31 4.13 -6.79
N TYR A 54 -12.00 4.92 -7.82
CA TYR A 54 -11.03 4.56 -8.86
C TYR A 54 -9.58 4.49 -8.36
N VAL A 55 -9.27 5.12 -7.22
CA VAL A 55 -7.98 4.99 -6.52
C VAL A 55 -7.64 3.53 -6.23
N ASP A 56 -8.64 2.72 -5.89
CA ASP A 56 -8.48 1.28 -5.66
C ASP A 56 -8.06 0.49 -6.90
N ILE A 57 -8.20 1.06 -8.10
CA ILE A 57 -7.63 0.51 -9.33
C ILE A 57 -6.20 1.04 -9.50
N GLY A 58 -6.02 2.36 -9.44
CA GLY A 58 -4.71 2.98 -9.72
C GLY A 58 -3.60 2.54 -8.77
N TRP A 59 -3.89 2.45 -7.47
CA TRP A 59 -2.89 2.10 -6.45
C TRP A 59 -2.24 0.73 -6.66
N PRO A 60 -2.98 -0.39 -6.76
CA PRO A 60 -2.36 -1.70 -6.95
C PRO A 60 -1.72 -1.88 -8.33
N TRP A 61 -2.29 -1.27 -9.38
CA TRP A 61 -1.64 -1.26 -10.70
C TRP A 61 -0.35 -0.42 -10.72
N GLY A 62 -0.26 0.59 -9.84
CA GLY A 62 0.98 1.32 -9.61
C GLY A 62 2.06 0.47 -8.95
N LEU A 63 1.72 -0.47 -8.07
CA LEU A 63 2.67 -1.46 -7.54
C LEU A 63 3.15 -2.43 -8.61
N THR A 64 2.23 -2.93 -9.44
CA THR A 64 2.60 -3.77 -10.59
C THR A 64 3.55 -3.03 -11.51
N LEU A 65 3.28 -1.74 -11.78
CA LEU A 65 4.12 -0.89 -12.59
C LEU A 65 5.53 -0.73 -11.99
N ILE A 66 5.66 -0.52 -10.68
CA ILE A 66 6.98 -0.48 -10.00
C ILE A 66 7.74 -1.77 -10.27
N GLY A 67 7.11 -2.94 -10.08
CA GLY A 67 7.76 -4.23 -10.30
C GLY A 67 8.16 -4.46 -11.77
N VAL A 68 7.30 -4.09 -12.72
CA VAL A 68 7.61 -4.19 -14.16
C VAL A 68 8.76 -3.27 -14.55
N ILE A 69 8.76 -2.02 -14.08
CA ILE A 69 9.84 -1.06 -14.34
C ILE A 69 11.14 -1.58 -13.72
N THR A 70 11.10 -2.06 -12.48
CA THR A 70 12.28 -2.60 -11.79
C THR A 70 12.87 -3.78 -12.55
N TRP A 71 12.03 -4.68 -13.07
CA TRP A 71 12.46 -5.80 -13.89
C TRP A 71 13.11 -5.33 -15.20
N ILE A 72 12.38 -4.55 -16.00
CA ILE A 72 12.82 -4.16 -17.34
C ILE A 72 14.05 -3.24 -17.25
N TYR A 73 14.02 -2.24 -16.38
CA TYR A 73 15.13 -1.31 -16.23
C TYR A 73 16.35 -2.02 -15.64
N GLY A 74 16.16 -2.79 -14.56
CA GLY A 74 17.24 -3.54 -13.91
C GLY A 74 17.94 -4.50 -14.88
N TRP A 75 17.18 -5.21 -15.72
CA TRP A 75 17.74 -6.16 -16.68
C TRP A 75 18.51 -5.50 -17.84
N ASN A 76 18.06 -4.34 -18.33
CA ASN A 76 18.64 -3.71 -19.52
C ASN A 76 19.70 -2.65 -19.21
N TYR A 77 19.58 -1.97 -18.07
CA TYR A 77 20.39 -0.80 -17.72
C TYR A 77 20.94 -0.86 -16.29
N GLY A 78 20.52 -1.83 -15.47
CA GLY A 78 20.96 -1.95 -14.09
C GLY A 78 22.24 -2.76 -13.95
N GLU A 79 22.98 -2.47 -12.88
CA GLU A 79 24.17 -3.24 -12.47
C GLU A 79 23.87 -4.26 -11.38
N GLY A 80 22.62 -4.30 -10.89
CA GLY A 80 22.21 -5.21 -9.83
C GLY A 80 22.18 -6.67 -10.26
N ASP A 81 22.31 -7.56 -9.28
CA ASP A 81 22.21 -8.99 -9.51
C ASP A 81 20.82 -9.39 -10.04
N SER A 82 20.83 -10.23 -11.07
CA SER A 82 19.63 -10.70 -11.76
C SER A 82 18.63 -11.41 -10.85
N THR A 83 19.11 -12.16 -9.86
CA THR A 83 18.24 -12.89 -8.92
C THR A 83 17.49 -11.93 -8.02
N ARG A 84 18.16 -10.89 -7.50
CA ARG A 84 17.51 -9.84 -6.69
C ARG A 84 16.47 -9.07 -7.48
N ILE A 85 16.85 -8.62 -8.68
CA ILE A 85 15.94 -7.89 -9.58
C ILE A 85 14.69 -8.74 -9.81
N ALA A 86 14.86 -10.03 -10.09
CA ALA A 86 13.74 -10.93 -10.33
C ALA A 86 12.85 -11.09 -9.09
N ILE A 87 13.44 -11.40 -7.92
CA ILE A 87 12.70 -11.63 -6.67
C ILE A 87 11.86 -10.41 -6.30
N VAL A 88 12.46 -9.22 -6.25
CA VAL A 88 11.75 -8.01 -5.80
C VAL A 88 10.69 -7.58 -6.81
N SER A 89 10.98 -7.71 -8.09
CA SER A 89 10.03 -7.38 -9.16
C SER A 89 8.83 -8.33 -9.14
N ILE A 90 9.05 -9.63 -8.98
CA ILE A 90 7.96 -10.62 -8.85
C ILE A 90 7.12 -10.32 -7.62
N ALA A 91 7.74 -9.98 -6.48
CA ALA A 91 7.00 -9.63 -5.27
C ALA A 91 6.05 -8.43 -5.52
N TYR A 92 6.54 -7.35 -6.11
CA TYR A 92 5.71 -6.18 -6.44
C TYR A 92 4.62 -6.48 -7.49
N ILE A 93 4.97 -7.18 -8.57
CA ILE A 93 4.01 -7.58 -9.61
C ILE A 93 2.92 -8.45 -9.02
N PHE A 94 3.26 -9.44 -8.20
CA PHE A 94 2.30 -10.37 -7.64
C PHE A 94 1.36 -9.69 -6.64
N ALA A 95 1.90 -8.87 -5.72
CA ALA A 95 1.10 -8.09 -4.79
C ALA A 95 0.15 -7.14 -5.54
N GLY A 96 0.67 -6.36 -6.48
CA GLY A 96 -0.10 -5.40 -7.28
C GLY A 96 -1.17 -6.08 -8.13
N CYS A 97 -0.83 -7.13 -8.89
CA CYS A 97 -1.76 -7.82 -9.77
C CYS A 97 -2.90 -8.47 -9.00
N ARG A 98 -2.64 -9.12 -7.85
CA ARG A 98 -3.70 -9.74 -7.03
C ARG A 98 -4.79 -8.73 -6.68
N MET A 99 -4.39 -7.58 -6.14
CA MET A 99 -5.32 -6.51 -5.75
C MET A 99 -5.92 -5.82 -6.97
N GLY A 100 -5.12 -5.57 -8.00
CA GLY A 100 -5.52 -4.90 -9.24
C GLY A 100 -6.59 -5.68 -10.01
N PHE A 101 -6.45 -7.00 -10.14
CA PHE A 101 -7.48 -7.84 -10.74
C PHE A 101 -8.76 -7.88 -9.90
N GLY A 102 -8.64 -7.89 -8.56
CA GLY A 102 -9.77 -7.74 -7.66
C GLY A 102 -10.52 -6.42 -7.89
N ALA A 103 -9.79 -5.31 -8.01
CA ALA A 103 -10.35 -3.99 -8.27
C ALA A 103 -11.02 -3.89 -9.65
N LEU A 104 -10.40 -4.44 -10.70
CA LEU A 104 -11.00 -4.50 -12.04
C LEU A 104 -12.27 -5.35 -12.07
N LYS A 105 -12.29 -6.48 -11.35
CA LYS A 105 -13.50 -7.28 -11.18
C LYS A 105 -14.60 -6.47 -10.49
N MET A 106 -14.28 -5.74 -9.43
CA MET A 106 -15.26 -4.88 -8.75
C MET A 106 -15.80 -3.76 -9.65
N TRP A 107 -14.93 -3.16 -10.46
CA TRP A 107 -15.31 -2.15 -11.44
C TRP A 107 -16.26 -2.71 -12.50
N LYS A 108 -15.94 -3.87 -13.10
CA LYS A 108 -16.78 -4.55 -14.09
C LYS A 108 -18.16 -4.93 -13.53
N LEU A 109 -18.22 -5.30 -12.25
CA LEU A 109 -19.48 -5.60 -11.54
C LEU A 109 -20.28 -4.35 -11.14
N GLY A 110 -19.78 -3.15 -11.43
CA GLY A 110 -20.48 -1.90 -11.14
C GLY A 110 -20.35 -1.42 -9.70
N TYR A 111 -19.50 -2.02 -8.86
CA TYR A 111 -19.36 -1.59 -7.45
C TYR A 111 -18.80 -0.18 -7.30
N LEU A 112 -18.05 0.31 -8.30
CA LEU A 112 -17.55 1.70 -8.35
C LEU A 112 -18.63 2.70 -8.82
N GLN A 113 -19.87 2.25 -9.07
CA GLN A 113 -21.00 3.14 -9.30
C GLN A 113 -21.51 3.82 -8.02
N THR A 114 -20.97 3.40 -6.87
CA THR A 114 -21.18 4.05 -5.58
C THR A 114 -19.83 4.30 -4.94
N GLU A 115 -19.72 5.33 -4.10
CA GLU A 115 -18.48 5.60 -3.40
C GLU A 115 -18.26 4.58 -2.27
N PHE A 116 -17.03 4.06 -2.16
CA PHE A 116 -16.69 3.20 -1.04
C PHE A 116 -16.73 3.95 0.31
N PRO A 117 -17.12 3.26 1.41
CA PRO A 117 -17.29 3.90 2.71
C PRO A 117 -16.07 4.67 3.22
N ARG A 118 -14.84 4.18 2.97
CA ARG A 118 -13.62 4.89 3.39
C ARG A 118 -13.47 6.29 2.76
N TYR A 119 -13.92 6.47 1.53
CA TYR A 119 -13.86 7.78 0.85
C TYR A 119 -14.98 8.70 1.29
N GLU A 120 -16.16 8.15 1.62
CA GLU A 120 -17.21 8.90 2.32
C GLU A 120 -16.75 9.39 3.70
N TYR A 121 -16.03 8.55 4.44
CA TYR A 121 -15.42 8.95 5.70
C TYR A 121 -14.35 10.03 5.51
N GLN A 122 -13.56 9.94 4.45
CA GLN A 122 -12.55 10.95 4.13
C GLN A 122 -13.17 12.32 3.80
N LYS A 123 -14.32 12.35 3.10
CA LYS A 123 -15.08 13.59 2.87
C LYS A 123 -15.46 14.29 4.20
N ARG A 124 -15.80 13.52 5.24
CA ARG A 124 -16.09 14.07 6.59
C ARG A 124 -14.86 14.66 7.25
N ARG A 125 -13.68 14.05 7.06
CA ARG A 125 -12.41 14.59 7.58
C ARG A 125 -12.07 15.92 6.92
N TRP A 126 -12.23 16.01 5.61
CA TRP A 126 -12.04 17.26 4.88
C TRP A 126 -12.94 18.39 5.40
N GLN A 127 -14.22 18.10 5.66
CA GLN A 127 -15.14 19.06 6.25
C GLN A 127 -14.63 19.55 7.61
N ARG A 128 -14.19 18.64 8.48
CA ARG A 128 -13.62 18.98 9.79
C ARG A 128 -12.34 19.81 9.68
N ASP A 129 -11.52 19.56 8.66
CA ASP A 129 -10.27 20.29 8.40
C ASP A 129 -10.52 21.64 7.68
N GLY A 130 -11.78 22.00 7.42
CA GLY A 130 -12.16 23.23 6.74
C GLY A 130 -11.87 23.25 5.24
N LYS A 131 -11.78 22.08 4.60
CA LYS A 131 -11.66 21.96 3.14
C LYS A 131 -13.06 22.09 2.50
N THR A 132 -13.35 23.26 1.96
CA THR A 132 -14.64 23.60 1.33
C THR A 132 -14.77 23.12 -0.13
N ASN A 133 -13.65 22.94 -0.84
CA ASN A 133 -13.65 22.47 -2.22
C ASN A 133 -13.36 20.96 -2.29
N THR A 134 -14.43 20.17 -2.19
CA THR A 134 -14.35 18.70 -2.24
C THR A 134 -13.77 18.18 -3.55
N ARG A 135 -14.06 18.83 -4.69
CA ARG A 135 -13.54 18.40 -6.00
C ARG A 135 -12.02 18.53 -6.06
N LEU A 136 -11.48 19.64 -5.57
CA LEU A 136 -10.04 19.83 -5.45
C LEU A 136 -9.42 18.86 -4.46
N ALA A 137 -10.06 18.65 -3.29
CA ALA A 137 -9.58 17.70 -2.30
C ALA A 137 -9.47 16.28 -2.86
N MET A 138 -10.45 15.84 -3.66
CA MET A 138 -10.42 14.55 -4.33
C MET A 138 -9.26 14.41 -5.31
N GLN A 139 -9.02 15.42 -6.15
CA GLN A 139 -7.91 15.39 -7.12
C GLN A 139 -6.54 15.39 -6.42
N VAL A 140 -6.41 16.17 -5.36
CA VAL A 140 -5.17 16.21 -4.58
C VAL A 140 -4.90 14.87 -3.89
N GLU A 141 -5.91 14.22 -3.30
CA GLU A 141 -5.70 12.89 -2.71
C GLU A 141 -5.47 11.78 -3.74
N ALA A 142 -6.09 11.88 -4.92
CA ALA A 142 -5.80 10.96 -6.02
C ALA A 142 -4.31 11.03 -6.41
N ILE A 143 -3.79 12.23 -6.67
CA ILE A 143 -2.38 12.42 -7.02
C ILE A 143 -1.44 12.06 -5.86
N LEU A 144 -1.84 12.32 -4.61
CA LEU A 144 -1.05 11.94 -3.43
C LEU A 144 -0.70 10.44 -3.44
N GLN A 145 -1.64 9.58 -3.80
CA GLN A 145 -1.39 8.13 -3.86
C GLN A 145 -0.45 7.75 -5.02
N GLY A 146 -0.52 8.45 -6.15
CA GLY A 146 0.46 8.29 -7.22
C GLY A 146 1.85 8.73 -6.80
N LEU A 147 1.97 9.83 -6.06
CA LEU A 147 3.24 10.30 -5.50
C LEU A 147 3.78 9.36 -4.42
N ALA A 148 2.92 8.70 -3.65
CA ALA A 148 3.35 7.65 -2.72
C ALA A 148 4.03 6.48 -3.47
N ASN A 149 3.46 6.05 -4.60
CA ASN A 149 4.07 5.06 -5.51
C ASN A 149 5.32 5.59 -6.23
N ALA A 150 5.39 6.88 -6.55
CA ALA A 150 6.57 7.50 -7.15
C ALA A 150 7.76 7.62 -6.18
N SER A 151 7.49 7.63 -4.87
CA SER A 151 8.47 7.90 -3.81
C SER A 151 8.70 6.68 -2.91
N PHE A 152 8.27 6.75 -1.66
CA PHE A 152 8.63 5.79 -0.59
C PHE A 152 8.21 4.36 -0.90
N LEU A 153 7.09 4.15 -1.60
CA LEU A 153 6.63 2.80 -1.92
C LEU A 153 7.44 2.15 -3.05
N ALA A 154 8.14 2.92 -3.88
CA ALA A 154 9.08 2.39 -4.86
C ALA A 154 10.48 2.15 -4.28
N MET A 155 10.90 2.94 -3.30
CA MET A 155 12.27 2.91 -2.76
C MET A 155 12.80 1.51 -2.41
N PRO A 156 12.06 0.62 -1.71
CA PRO A 156 12.55 -0.73 -1.44
C PRO A 156 12.88 -1.52 -2.72
N ALA A 157 11.99 -1.51 -3.72
CA ALA A 157 12.22 -2.18 -5.00
C ALA A 157 13.43 -1.63 -5.74
N LEU A 158 13.48 -0.31 -5.86
CA LEU A 158 14.53 0.37 -6.60
C LEU A 158 15.90 0.14 -5.95
N VAL A 159 15.98 0.24 -4.62
CA VAL A 159 17.23 0.03 -3.86
C VAL A 159 17.65 -1.44 -3.88
N ILE A 160 16.74 -2.40 -3.70
CA ILE A 160 17.10 -3.82 -3.78
C ILE A 160 17.72 -4.16 -5.14
N ALA A 161 17.18 -3.60 -6.20
CA ALA A 161 17.61 -3.83 -7.57
C ALA A 161 18.96 -3.20 -7.96
N THR A 162 19.61 -2.41 -7.09
CA THR A 162 20.93 -1.84 -7.40
C THR A 162 22.10 -2.71 -6.94
N ASN A 163 21.86 -3.73 -6.11
CA ASN A 163 22.94 -4.45 -5.45
C ASN A 163 23.55 -5.53 -6.35
N PRO A 164 24.84 -5.41 -6.75
CA PRO A 164 25.49 -6.36 -7.65
C PRO A 164 26.00 -7.64 -6.97
N GLU A 165 26.02 -7.69 -5.64
CA GLU A 165 26.69 -8.75 -4.87
C GLU A 165 26.08 -10.14 -5.13
N ALA A 166 26.80 -11.10 -5.69
CA ALA A 166 26.20 -12.40 -6.04
C ALA A 166 25.61 -13.17 -4.82
N SER A 167 26.13 -12.95 -3.61
CA SER A 167 25.66 -13.64 -2.40
C SER A 167 24.40 -12.99 -1.82
N ILE A 168 23.35 -13.77 -1.60
CA ILE A 168 22.11 -13.30 -0.94
C ILE A 168 22.34 -13.19 0.58
N SER A 169 22.02 -12.02 1.14
CA SER A 169 22.15 -11.76 2.58
C SER A 169 21.06 -12.44 3.40
N ILE A 170 21.35 -12.73 4.67
CA ILE A 170 20.35 -13.24 5.62
C ILE A 170 19.16 -12.28 5.78
N PHE A 171 19.37 -10.97 5.67
CA PHE A 171 18.28 -9.98 5.73
C PHE A 171 17.34 -10.11 4.53
N GLU A 172 17.86 -10.40 3.34
CA GLU A 172 17.04 -10.63 2.15
C GLU A 172 16.19 -11.90 2.31
N ILE A 173 16.79 -12.98 2.82
CA ILE A 173 16.07 -14.22 3.11
C ILE A 173 14.96 -13.98 4.14
N VAL A 174 15.27 -13.34 5.27
CA VAL A 174 14.28 -13.03 6.32
C VAL A 174 13.18 -12.11 5.78
N GLY A 175 13.55 -11.08 5.02
CA GLY A 175 12.59 -10.14 4.43
C GLY A 175 11.60 -10.82 3.48
N ILE A 176 12.09 -11.71 2.62
CA ILE A 176 11.23 -12.48 1.71
C ILE A 176 10.38 -13.51 2.47
N MET A 177 10.90 -14.15 3.50
CA MET A 177 10.12 -15.07 4.33
C MET A 177 8.99 -14.34 5.08
N VAL A 178 9.27 -13.14 5.61
CA VAL A 178 8.25 -12.27 6.21
C VAL A 178 7.21 -11.88 5.17
N TRP A 179 7.65 -11.49 3.97
CA TRP A 179 6.76 -11.12 2.87
C TRP A 179 5.82 -12.26 2.47
N LEU A 180 6.35 -13.48 2.27
CA LEU A 180 5.57 -14.66 1.90
C LEU A 180 4.59 -15.06 3.00
N GLY A 181 5.05 -15.09 4.25
CA GLY A 181 4.20 -15.40 5.41
C GLY A 181 3.07 -14.39 5.59
N ALA A 182 3.39 -13.10 5.43
CA ALA A 182 2.41 -12.02 5.48
C ALA A 182 1.38 -12.13 4.35
N PHE A 183 1.83 -12.36 3.11
CA PHE A 183 0.94 -12.55 1.97
C PHE A 183 0.00 -13.75 2.16
N ALA A 184 0.51 -14.87 2.68
CA ALA A 184 -0.29 -16.04 3.01
C ALA A 184 -1.31 -15.73 4.11
N MET A 185 -0.90 -15.05 5.18
CA MET A 185 -1.78 -14.61 6.27
C MET A 185 -2.91 -13.71 5.76
N GLU A 186 -2.60 -12.75 4.88
CA GLU A 186 -3.58 -11.85 4.27
C GLU A 186 -4.61 -12.65 3.46
N SER A 187 -4.13 -13.56 2.61
CA SER A 187 -4.97 -14.40 1.76
C SER A 187 -5.89 -15.30 2.60
N VAL A 188 -5.38 -15.88 3.68
CA VAL A 188 -6.18 -16.68 4.63
C VAL A 188 -7.23 -15.82 5.32
N ALA A 189 -6.87 -14.63 5.80
CA ALA A 189 -7.79 -13.71 6.46
C ALA A 189 -8.96 -13.30 5.53
N ASP A 190 -8.65 -12.97 4.28
CA ASP A 190 -9.66 -12.58 3.29
C ASP A 190 -10.56 -13.76 2.89
N MET A 191 -9.99 -14.96 2.70
CA MET A 191 -10.77 -16.18 2.43
C MET A 191 -11.71 -16.51 3.60
N GLN A 192 -11.23 -16.43 4.85
CA GLN A 192 -12.06 -16.63 6.04
C GLN A 192 -13.24 -15.65 6.08
N LYS A 193 -12.99 -14.36 5.80
CA LYS A 193 -14.03 -13.34 5.77
C LYS A 193 -15.04 -13.59 4.64
N LEU A 194 -14.56 -13.96 3.46
CA LEU A 194 -15.44 -14.24 2.32
C LEU A 194 -16.32 -15.46 2.58
N ALA A 195 -15.75 -16.55 3.11
CA ALA A 195 -16.48 -17.75 3.47
C ALA A 195 -17.55 -17.45 4.53
N PHE A 196 -17.20 -16.69 5.57
CA PHE A 196 -18.14 -16.23 6.58
C PHE A 196 -19.29 -15.42 5.97
N LEU A 197 -19.00 -14.45 5.11
CA LEU A 197 -20.04 -13.62 4.47
C LEU A 197 -20.97 -14.45 3.57
N GLN A 198 -20.44 -15.45 2.87
CA GLN A 198 -21.23 -16.36 2.05
C GLN A 198 -22.15 -17.24 2.89
N ASP A 199 -21.64 -17.78 4.00
CA ASP A 199 -22.41 -18.59 4.94
C ASP A 199 -23.55 -17.81 5.59
N MET A 200 -23.27 -16.60 6.12
CA MET A 200 -24.29 -15.73 6.68
C MET A 200 -25.36 -15.37 5.65
N LYS A 201 -24.97 -15.12 4.39
CA LYS A 201 -25.92 -14.87 3.30
C LYS A 201 -26.80 -16.09 3.03
N LYS A 202 -26.26 -17.31 3.02
CA LYS A 202 -27.03 -18.55 2.82
C LYS A 202 -28.05 -18.77 3.94
N GLN A 203 -27.70 -18.41 5.17
CA GLN A 203 -28.56 -18.51 6.35
C GLN A 203 -29.57 -17.35 6.47
N GLY A 204 -29.56 -16.39 5.54
CA GLY A 204 -30.43 -15.20 5.61
C GLY A 204 -30.03 -14.19 6.70
N LEU A 205 -28.89 -14.38 7.35
CA LEU A 205 -28.38 -13.52 8.40
C LEU A 205 -27.66 -12.31 7.80
N LYS A 206 -28.03 -11.11 8.25
CA LYS A 206 -27.42 -9.84 7.82
C LYS A 206 -26.66 -9.21 8.98
N ASN A 207 -25.67 -8.38 8.65
CA ASN A 207 -24.95 -7.55 9.61
C ASN A 207 -24.26 -8.30 10.76
N LYS A 208 -23.88 -9.56 10.54
CA LYS A 208 -23.09 -10.35 11.50
C LYS A 208 -21.62 -9.96 11.51
N VAL A 209 -20.97 -10.16 12.66
CA VAL A 209 -19.54 -9.87 12.87
C VAL A 209 -18.71 -11.10 12.55
N CYS A 210 -17.72 -10.95 11.67
CA CYS A 210 -16.77 -12.01 11.36
C CYS A 210 -15.79 -12.15 12.53
N ASN A 211 -15.96 -13.20 13.34
CA ASN A 211 -15.10 -13.53 14.47
C ASN A 211 -14.59 -14.98 14.37
N VAL A 212 -14.07 -15.35 13.19
CA VAL A 212 -13.60 -16.70 12.86
C VAL A 212 -12.11 -16.70 12.47
N GLY A 213 -11.39 -17.76 12.82
CA GLY A 213 -9.98 -17.92 12.45
C GLY A 213 -9.11 -16.75 12.93
N LEU A 214 -8.37 -16.13 12.01
CA LEU A 214 -7.49 -14.99 12.30
C LEU A 214 -8.25 -13.78 12.83
N TRP A 215 -9.53 -13.63 12.47
CA TRP A 215 -10.38 -12.56 12.96
C TRP A 215 -10.68 -12.67 14.47
N LYS A 216 -10.36 -13.80 15.12
CA LYS A 216 -10.44 -13.91 16.59
C LYS A 216 -9.32 -13.18 17.30
N TYR A 217 -8.17 -13.00 16.65
CA TYR A 217 -6.96 -12.45 17.28
C TYR A 217 -6.70 -10.99 16.92
N SER A 218 -7.26 -10.54 15.80
CA SER A 218 -7.26 -9.16 15.36
C SER A 218 -8.56 -8.86 14.62
N ARG A 219 -9.08 -7.64 14.74
CA ARG A 219 -10.25 -7.19 13.97
C ARG A 219 -9.91 -6.82 12.54
N HIS A 220 -8.62 -6.67 12.24
CA HIS A 220 -8.09 -6.36 10.91
C HIS A 220 -6.81 -7.17 10.63
N PRO A 221 -6.87 -8.52 10.65
CA PRO A 221 -5.69 -9.36 10.46
C PRO A 221 -5.12 -9.23 9.05
N ASN A 222 -5.97 -8.96 8.06
CA ASN A 222 -5.55 -8.70 6.68
C ASN A 222 -4.78 -7.38 6.55
N TYR A 223 -5.19 -6.31 7.24
CA TYR A 223 -4.43 -5.05 7.23
C TYR A 223 -3.09 -5.16 7.95
N PHE A 224 -3.02 -5.93 9.05
CA PHE A 224 -1.74 -6.23 9.68
C PHE A 224 -0.81 -7.00 8.74
N ALA A 225 -1.35 -8.03 8.08
CA ALA A 225 -0.61 -8.81 7.11
C ALA A 225 -0.10 -7.94 5.94
N GLU A 226 -0.94 -7.07 5.38
CA GLU A 226 -0.53 -6.12 4.34
C GLU A 226 0.59 -5.20 4.83
N TRP A 227 0.54 -4.70 6.06
CA TRP A 227 1.66 -3.94 6.63
C TRP A 227 2.94 -4.77 6.75
N MET A 228 2.83 -6.05 7.13
CA MET A 228 3.99 -6.95 7.22
C MET A 228 4.63 -7.29 5.87
N VAL A 229 3.85 -7.29 4.77
CA VAL A 229 4.39 -7.38 3.40
C VAL A 229 5.41 -6.25 3.16
N TRP A 230 5.07 -5.02 3.54
CA TRP A 230 5.97 -3.88 3.42
C TRP A 230 7.18 -3.94 4.36
N ASN A 231 7.00 -4.43 5.59
CA ASN A 231 8.13 -4.63 6.50
C ASN A 231 9.10 -5.70 5.97
N GLY A 232 8.60 -6.75 5.30
CA GLY A 232 9.43 -7.72 4.60
C GLY A 232 10.32 -7.07 3.54
N LEU A 233 9.76 -6.16 2.73
CA LEU A 233 10.52 -5.39 1.73
C LEU A 233 11.54 -4.43 2.37
N VAL A 234 11.16 -3.77 3.47
CA VAL A 234 12.08 -2.90 4.23
C VAL A 234 13.27 -3.69 4.77
N ILE A 235 13.04 -4.87 5.34
CA ILE A 235 14.10 -5.75 5.84
C ILE A 235 14.98 -6.24 4.68
N ALA A 236 14.38 -6.67 3.58
CA ALA A 236 15.13 -7.14 2.40
C ALA A 236 15.98 -6.04 1.76
N ALA A 237 15.58 -4.76 1.89
CA ALA A 237 16.34 -3.63 1.35
C ALA A 237 17.60 -3.27 2.16
N ILE A 238 17.76 -3.78 3.39
CA ILE A 238 18.87 -3.41 4.29
C ILE A 238 20.24 -3.60 3.63
N PRO A 239 20.60 -4.77 3.06
CA PRO A 239 21.93 -5.00 2.50
C PRO A 239 22.22 -4.09 1.31
N SER A 240 21.24 -3.89 0.43
CA SER A 240 21.38 -3.02 -0.73
C SER A 240 21.48 -1.54 -0.34
N TRP A 241 20.75 -1.09 0.69
CA TRP A 241 20.92 0.25 1.25
C TRP A 241 22.31 0.45 1.87
N LEU A 242 22.84 -0.55 2.59
CA LEU A 242 24.21 -0.48 3.13
C LEU A 242 25.26 -0.43 2.01
N ALA A 243 25.07 -1.17 0.91
CA ALA A 243 25.97 -1.14 -0.24
C ALA A 243 26.05 0.24 -0.91
N LEU A 244 24.97 1.04 -0.85
CA LEU A 244 24.94 2.40 -1.37
C LEU A 244 25.78 3.40 -0.55
N TYR A 245 26.28 3.04 0.64
CA TYR A 245 27.06 3.94 1.50
C TYR A 245 28.30 4.51 0.81
N GLN A 246 28.95 3.71 -0.05
CA GLN A 246 30.14 4.16 -0.79
C GLN A 246 29.80 4.85 -2.12
N GLN A 247 28.56 4.73 -2.60
CA GLN A 247 28.13 5.24 -3.91
C GLN A 247 27.42 6.60 -3.80
N GLU A 248 26.87 6.89 -2.62
CA GLU A 248 26.05 8.07 -2.37
C GLU A 248 26.65 8.95 -1.28
N SER A 249 26.33 10.25 -1.30
CA SER A 249 26.72 11.14 -0.20
C SER A 249 26.06 10.69 1.12
N MET A 250 26.73 10.93 2.26
CA MET A 250 26.22 10.55 3.58
C MET A 250 24.79 11.03 3.85
N ILE A 251 24.45 12.24 3.40
CA ILE A 251 23.12 12.83 3.56
C ILE A 251 22.10 12.06 2.72
N VAL A 252 22.39 11.83 1.43
CA VAL A 252 21.50 11.09 0.52
C VAL A 252 21.31 9.66 0.99
N TRP A 253 22.38 8.97 1.37
CA TRP A 253 22.34 7.63 1.93
C TRP A 253 21.45 7.55 3.18
N GLY A 254 21.61 8.48 4.13
CA GLY A 254 20.79 8.53 5.34
C GLY A 254 19.31 8.81 5.04
N LEU A 255 19.04 9.72 4.11
CA LEU A 255 17.67 10.03 3.67
C LEU A 255 17.02 8.87 2.91
N LEU A 256 17.78 8.09 2.13
CA LEU A 256 17.29 6.89 1.47
C LEU A 256 16.89 5.83 2.51
N GLY A 257 17.71 5.61 3.53
CA GLY A 257 17.39 4.70 4.64
C GLY A 257 16.11 5.13 5.36
N LEU A 258 15.98 6.43 5.65
CA LEU A 258 14.74 6.99 6.19
C LEU A 258 13.56 6.78 5.23
N GLY A 259 13.76 6.98 3.94
CA GLY A 259 12.74 6.79 2.90
C GLY A 259 12.22 5.36 2.80
N ILE A 260 13.10 4.36 2.94
CA ILE A 260 12.74 2.94 3.02
C ILE A 260 11.88 2.70 4.27
N ILE A 261 12.30 3.19 5.45
CA ILE A 261 11.51 3.06 6.69
C ILE A 261 10.15 3.78 6.57
N MET A 262 10.11 4.91 5.84
CA MET A 262 8.87 5.64 5.59
C MET A 262 7.85 4.82 4.81
N ALA A 263 8.25 3.83 4.00
CA ALA A 263 7.31 2.89 3.38
C ALA A 263 6.48 2.16 4.46
N SER A 264 7.13 1.59 5.48
CA SER A 264 6.44 0.92 6.60
C SER A 264 5.56 1.88 7.40
N ARG A 265 6.07 3.07 7.73
CA ARG A 265 5.29 4.10 8.45
C ARG A 265 4.05 4.53 7.68
N MET A 266 4.17 4.79 6.38
CA MET A 266 3.07 5.26 5.53
C MET A 266 2.01 4.18 5.38
N MET A 267 2.42 2.93 5.19
CA MET A 267 1.49 1.82 5.10
C MET A 267 0.76 1.57 6.42
N TYR A 268 1.45 1.58 7.57
CA TYR A 268 0.78 1.51 8.87
C TYR A 268 -0.24 2.64 9.04
N THR A 269 0.18 3.88 8.78
CA THR A 269 -0.68 5.05 8.95
C THR A 269 -1.92 4.97 8.04
N THR A 270 -1.74 4.45 6.82
CA THR A 270 -2.81 4.29 5.84
C THR A 270 -3.80 3.20 6.25
N LEU A 271 -3.27 2.03 6.61
CA LEU A 271 -4.04 0.83 6.96
C LEU A 271 -4.72 0.92 8.33
N VAL A 272 -4.23 1.77 9.22
CA VAL A 272 -4.90 2.00 10.51
C VAL A 272 -5.79 3.22 10.46
N PHE A 273 -5.26 4.37 10.04
CA PHE A 273 -5.93 5.65 10.25
C PHE A 273 -6.59 6.20 8.98
N TYR A 274 -5.96 6.15 7.81
CA TYR A 274 -6.53 6.83 6.63
C TYR A 274 -7.64 6.08 5.93
N THR A 275 -7.34 4.91 5.38
CA THR A 275 -8.26 4.15 4.50
C THR A 275 -8.65 2.80 5.07
N GLY A 276 -7.94 2.31 6.11
CA GLY A 276 -8.16 0.99 6.68
C GLY A 276 -9.04 0.98 7.94
N ALA A 277 -8.47 0.56 9.08
CA ALA A 277 -9.21 0.12 10.25
C ALA A 277 -10.19 1.17 10.80
N VAL A 278 -9.72 2.37 11.16
CA VAL A 278 -10.56 3.40 11.78
C VAL A 278 -11.78 3.78 10.92
N PRO A 279 -11.64 4.10 9.62
CA PRO A 279 -12.78 4.30 8.72
C PRO A 279 -13.72 3.08 8.62
N ALA A 280 -13.17 1.87 8.57
CA ALA A 280 -13.95 0.64 8.45
C ALA A 280 -14.77 0.33 9.71
N GLU A 281 -14.18 0.51 10.89
CA GLU A 281 -14.84 0.30 12.19
C GLU A 281 -15.93 1.35 12.42
N PHE A 282 -15.70 2.60 11.99
CA PHE A 282 -16.69 3.68 12.08
C PHE A 282 -18.07 3.27 11.53
N TYR A 283 -18.10 2.64 10.34
CA TYR A 283 -19.34 2.14 9.76
C TYR A 283 -19.76 0.77 10.29
N SER A 284 -18.83 -0.06 10.73
CA SER A 284 -19.14 -1.40 11.24
C SER A 284 -19.93 -1.31 12.54
N VAL A 285 -19.58 -0.40 13.45
CA VAL A 285 -20.34 -0.14 14.70
C VAL A 285 -21.77 0.32 14.42
N GLN A 286 -21.99 1.09 13.35
CA GLN A 286 -23.32 1.59 12.99
C GLN A 286 -24.20 0.49 12.36
N LYS A 287 -23.57 -0.43 11.61
CA LYS A 287 -24.29 -1.46 10.85
C LYS A 287 -24.52 -2.74 11.65
N ARG A 288 -23.65 -3.06 12.61
CA ARG A 288 -23.58 -4.36 13.27
C ARG A 288 -23.72 -4.17 14.79
N PRO A 289 -24.85 -4.60 15.40
CA PRO A 289 -25.10 -4.41 16.83
C PRO A 289 -24.00 -5.01 17.73
N GLU A 290 -23.53 -6.22 17.41
CA GLU A 290 -22.53 -6.98 18.18
C GLU A 290 -21.09 -6.44 18.03
N TYR A 291 -20.86 -5.43 17.18
CA TYR A 291 -19.49 -5.00 16.86
C TYR A 291 -18.81 -4.24 18.00
N LYS A 292 -19.58 -3.59 18.87
CA LYS A 292 -19.02 -2.94 20.07
C LYS A 292 -18.40 -3.97 21.02
N ASP A 293 -19.07 -5.09 21.24
CA ASP A 293 -18.55 -6.17 22.10
C ASP A 293 -17.29 -6.79 21.49
N TYR A 294 -17.27 -6.93 20.16
CA TYR A 294 -16.07 -7.36 19.44
C TYR A 294 -14.91 -6.35 19.56
N GLN A 295 -15.20 -5.04 19.58
CA GLN A 295 -14.18 -4.02 19.82
C GLN A 295 -13.56 -4.07 21.22
N GLN A 296 -14.35 -4.49 22.22
CA GLN A 296 -13.90 -4.64 23.60
C GLN A 296 -13.02 -5.88 23.78
N THR A 297 -13.38 -6.99 23.13
CA THR A 297 -12.77 -8.31 23.37
C THR A 297 -11.61 -8.66 22.43
N THR A 298 -11.52 -8.09 21.23
CA THR A 298 -10.48 -8.45 20.24
C THR A 298 -9.56 -7.28 19.94
N ASN A 299 -8.27 -7.49 19.65
CA ASN A 299 -7.34 -6.41 19.30
C ASN A 299 -7.66 -5.78 17.94
N MET A 300 -7.45 -4.48 17.75
CA MET A 300 -7.80 -3.81 16.49
C MET A 300 -6.93 -4.25 15.32
N PHE A 301 -5.61 -4.18 15.49
CA PHE A 301 -4.64 -4.28 14.40
C PHE A 301 -3.61 -5.39 14.66
N PHE A 302 -2.82 -5.25 15.72
CA PHE A 302 -1.85 -6.27 16.12
C PHE A 302 -2.55 -7.55 16.61
N PRO A 303 -2.30 -8.72 15.98
CA PRO A 303 -2.82 -9.98 16.45
C PRO A 303 -2.35 -10.30 17.87
N GLY A 304 -3.26 -10.76 18.71
CA GLY A 304 -2.94 -11.15 20.08
C GLY A 304 -4.11 -11.86 20.77
N PRO A 305 -3.94 -12.29 22.02
CA PRO A 305 -5.02 -12.88 22.79
C PRO A 305 -6.19 -11.90 22.95
N ASN A 306 -7.39 -12.45 23.15
CA ASN A 306 -8.56 -11.64 23.48
C ASN A 306 -8.34 -10.90 24.81
N LYS A 307 -8.92 -9.71 24.87
CA LYS A 307 -8.96 -8.87 26.06
C LYS A 307 -10.07 -9.37 26.97
N ASN A 308 -9.81 -9.37 28.27
CA ASN A 308 -10.79 -9.64 29.31
C ASN A 308 -11.63 -8.39 29.59
#